data_AF-A0A521ZXU2-F1
#
_entry.id   AF-A0A521ZXU2-F1
#
_cell.length_a   1.000
_cell.length_b   1.000
_cell.length_c   1.000
_cell.angle_alpha   90.00
_cell.angle_beta   90.00
_cell.angle_gamma   90.00
#
_symmetry.space_group_name_H-M   'P 1'
#
loop_
_entity.id
_entity.type
_entity.pdbx_description
1 polymer ?
#
loop_
_entity_poly.entity_id
_entity_poly.type
_entity_poly.pdbx_seq_one_letter_code
_entity_poly.pdbx_strand_id
1 'polypeptide(L)'
;MELALYCPEYGFYEKEADTVGWGGDFYTSVSVGGLFGQLLAFQFAEWFGNLPIADCRLPIVEAGAHDGKLAWDILGWLREHRPALFERVEYCIIEPSPRRRAWQTKTLESFGTKVRWLSDLSALARHDAAGGQIIFANELLDAMPVHRLGWDATKRAWFEWGVGLSENRFVWQRLNQVAENSLVERSWLAALPEELLSVLPDGYVVEISPAAEQWWSEAARSIASGWLLTFDYGFTTEELLRPERREGTLRSYRQHRLVPDVLADPGKQDITAHVNFSAIQSAGEAAGLTTESFEVQGRFLTKLAARLWHQTGGTDRLSEAGRRQFQSLTHPQNLGQSFRALVQRRG
;
A
#
# COMPACT_ATOMS: atom_id res chain seq x y z
N MET A 1 12.65 1.13 -11.61
CA MET A 1 11.69 1.92 -10.79
C MET A 1 12.41 2.81 -9.80
N GLU A 2 13.32 2.28 -8.98
CA GLU A 2 14.04 3.04 -7.93
C GLU A 2 14.53 4.43 -8.38
N LEU A 3 15.32 4.48 -9.45
CA LEU A 3 15.83 5.76 -9.97
C LEU A 3 14.72 6.69 -10.48
N ALA A 4 13.70 6.14 -11.15
CA ALA A 4 12.61 6.93 -11.73
C ALA A 4 11.66 7.49 -10.67
N LEU A 5 11.48 6.80 -9.54
CA LEU A 5 10.50 7.16 -8.51
C LEU A 5 11.13 7.89 -7.33
N TYR A 6 12.30 7.44 -6.87
CA TYR A 6 12.86 7.81 -5.56
C TYR A 6 14.26 8.45 -5.63
N CYS A 7 14.85 8.61 -6.82
CA CYS A 7 16.13 9.30 -6.93
C CYS A 7 15.99 10.72 -6.35
N PRO A 8 16.87 11.15 -5.42
CA PRO A 8 16.87 12.51 -4.93
C PRO A 8 16.88 13.50 -6.11
N GLU A 9 16.08 14.57 -6.01
CA GLU A 9 15.90 15.64 -7.02
C GLU A 9 15.18 15.23 -8.32
N TYR A 10 15.38 14.01 -8.82
CA TYR A 10 14.88 13.59 -10.14
C TYR A 10 13.69 12.62 -10.10
N GLY A 11 13.55 11.87 -9.01
CA GLY A 11 12.51 10.89 -8.81
C GLY A 11 11.13 11.53 -8.79
N PHE A 12 10.14 10.82 -9.34
CA PHE A 12 8.76 11.29 -9.41
C PHE A 12 8.23 11.73 -8.03
N TYR A 13 8.53 10.98 -6.97
CA TYR A 13 8.08 11.30 -5.62
C TYR A 13 8.94 12.34 -4.88
N GLU A 14 10.06 12.79 -5.44
CA GLU A 14 10.94 13.83 -4.85
C GLU A 14 10.71 15.23 -5.44
N LYS A 15 9.88 15.35 -6.49
CA LYS A 15 9.56 16.61 -7.15
C LYS A 15 8.48 17.40 -6.42
N GLU A 16 8.42 18.70 -6.70
CA GLU A 16 7.49 19.64 -6.07
C GLU A 16 6.02 19.23 -6.20
N ALA A 17 5.28 19.46 -5.10
CA ALA A 17 3.86 19.21 -5.01
C ALA A 17 3.12 20.20 -5.91
N ASP A 18 2.71 19.76 -7.09
CA ASP A 18 1.52 20.30 -7.71
C ASP A 18 0.41 19.25 -7.70
N THR A 19 -0.52 19.51 -6.78
CA THR A 19 -1.87 18.96 -6.64
C THR A 19 -1.99 17.47 -6.36
N VAL A 20 -2.30 17.12 -5.10
CA VAL A 20 -3.25 16.02 -4.84
C VAL A 20 -4.63 16.64 -4.71
N GLY A 21 -5.54 16.23 -5.58
CA GLY A 21 -6.86 16.80 -5.75
C GLY A 21 -7.34 16.62 -7.20
N TRP A 22 -8.47 17.22 -7.55
CA TRP A 22 -9.10 17.14 -8.89
C TRP A 22 -8.20 17.57 -10.08
N GLY A 23 -7.03 18.16 -9.83
CA GLY A 23 -6.03 18.55 -10.82
C GLY A 23 -4.69 17.81 -10.70
N GLY A 24 -4.60 16.77 -9.86
CA GLY A 24 -3.38 16.03 -9.57
C GLY A 24 -3.01 14.92 -10.55
N ASP A 25 -2.04 14.10 -10.17
CA ASP A 25 -1.68 12.90 -10.95
C ASP A 25 -2.50 11.65 -10.55
N PHE A 26 -3.09 11.59 -9.33
CA PHE A 26 -3.87 10.43 -8.82
C PHE A 26 -5.22 10.74 -8.18
N TYR A 27 -6.18 9.85 -8.43
CA TYR A 27 -7.46 9.79 -7.71
C TYR A 27 -7.39 8.62 -6.72
N THR A 28 -7.03 8.91 -5.46
CA THR A 28 -6.84 7.94 -4.36
C THR A 28 -8.05 7.93 -3.43
N SER A 29 -8.13 6.92 -2.54
CA SER A 29 -9.16 6.88 -1.48
C SER A 29 -9.13 8.13 -0.58
N VAL A 30 -7.94 8.69 -0.34
CA VAL A 30 -7.73 9.92 0.45
C VAL A 30 -8.22 11.18 -0.29
N SER A 31 -8.16 11.17 -1.63
CA SER A 31 -8.60 12.32 -2.45
C SER A 31 -10.13 12.49 -2.50
N VAL A 32 -10.90 11.43 -2.26
CA VAL A 32 -12.37 11.43 -2.25
C VAL A 32 -12.93 12.35 -1.15
N GLY A 33 -12.26 12.39 0.00
CA GLY A 33 -12.62 13.18 1.18
C GLY A 33 -12.33 12.43 2.48
N GLY A 34 -12.63 13.07 3.62
CA GLY A 34 -12.19 12.56 4.92
C GLY A 34 -12.86 11.28 5.42
N LEU A 35 -13.93 10.79 4.77
CA LEU A 35 -14.66 9.61 5.23
C LEU A 35 -13.77 8.35 5.29
N PHE A 36 -12.82 8.20 4.35
CA PHE A 36 -11.91 7.05 4.38
C PHE A 36 -11.08 7.01 5.67
N GLY A 37 -10.43 8.13 6.02
CA GLY A 37 -9.68 8.25 7.27
C GLY A 37 -10.55 8.11 8.51
N GLN A 38 -11.78 8.63 8.50
CA GLN A 38 -12.73 8.47 9.61
C GLN A 38 -13.13 7.00 9.84
N LEU A 39 -13.36 6.23 8.78
CA LEU A 39 -13.66 4.81 8.88
C LEU A 39 -12.47 4.01 9.42
N LEU A 40 -11.25 4.33 8.99
CA LEU A 40 -10.04 3.72 9.55
C LEU A 40 -9.86 4.08 11.02
N ALA A 41 -10.04 5.35 11.38
CA ALA A 41 -9.97 5.81 12.77
C ALA A 41 -10.96 5.07 13.68
N PHE A 42 -12.19 4.86 13.19
CA PHE A 42 -13.17 4.04 13.87
C PHE A 42 -12.66 2.60 14.06
N GLN A 43 -12.16 1.95 13.01
CA GLN A 43 -11.62 0.59 13.11
C GLN A 43 -10.42 0.50 14.07
N PHE A 44 -9.53 1.49 14.05
CA PHE A 44 -8.36 1.55 14.93
C PHE A 44 -8.79 1.71 16.39
N ALA A 45 -9.80 2.53 16.65
CA ALA A 45 -10.39 2.65 17.98
C ALA A 45 -11.02 1.33 18.48
N GLU A 46 -11.66 0.57 17.60
CA GLU A 46 -12.22 -0.73 17.96
C GLU A 46 -11.13 -1.79 18.19
N TRP A 47 -10.03 -1.75 17.44
CA TRP A 47 -8.88 -2.64 17.65
C TRP A 47 -8.19 -2.38 18.98
N PHE A 48 -7.92 -1.12 19.32
CA PHE A 48 -7.43 -0.78 20.66
C PHE A 48 -8.47 -1.06 21.76
N GLY A 49 -9.76 -1.16 21.43
CA GLY A 49 -10.82 -1.56 22.34
C GLY A 49 -10.85 -0.78 23.66
N ASN A 50 -11.47 -1.37 24.69
CA ASN A 50 -11.41 -0.89 26.07
C ASN A 50 -10.23 -1.53 26.80
N LEU A 51 -9.02 -1.46 26.23
CA LEU A 51 -7.81 -1.89 26.94
C LEU A 51 -7.80 -1.26 28.34
N PRO A 52 -7.45 -2.02 29.40
CA PRO A 52 -7.30 -1.46 30.73
C PRO A 52 -6.45 -0.20 30.65
N ILE A 53 -6.77 0.80 31.47
CA ILE A 53 -5.99 2.03 31.60
C ILE A 53 -4.64 1.63 32.17
N ALA A 54 -3.74 1.21 31.30
CA ALA A 54 -2.31 1.17 31.54
C ALA A 54 -1.73 2.41 30.87
N ASP A 55 -0.69 2.99 31.48
CA ASP A 55 0.04 4.17 30.99
C ASP A 55 0.84 3.91 29.70
N CYS A 56 0.45 2.91 28.90
CA CYS A 56 1.10 2.57 27.65
C CYS A 56 0.60 3.48 26.51
N ARG A 57 1.56 3.99 25.73
CA ARG A 57 1.31 4.63 24.44
C ARG A 57 0.79 3.59 23.45
N LEU A 58 -0.10 4.02 22.57
CA LEU A 58 -0.71 3.19 21.52
C LEU A 58 -0.24 3.69 20.15
N PRO A 59 0.80 3.07 19.56
CA PRO A 59 1.35 3.52 18.29
C PRO A 59 0.38 3.22 17.14
N ILE A 60 0.08 4.25 16.34
CA ILE A 60 -0.47 4.12 15.00
C ILE A 60 0.64 4.51 14.02
N VAL A 61 1.13 3.56 13.25
CA VAL A 61 2.26 3.74 12.34
C VAL A 61 1.74 3.73 10.90
N GLU A 62 1.80 4.87 10.22
CA GLU A 62 1.49 5.00 8.80
C GLU A 62 2.79 4.99 7.98
N ALA A 63 2.87 4.12 6.98
CA ALA A 63 3.98 4.13 6.04
C ALA A 63 3.56 4.77 4.72
N GLY A 64 4.33 5.78 4.28
CA GLY A 64 4.03 6.53 3.05
C GLY A 64 2.81 7.44 3.18
N ALA A 65 2.78 8.33 4.17
CA ALA A 65 1.63 9.20 4.48
C ALA A 65 1.36 10.33 3.45
N HIS A 66 2.02 10.31 2.30
CA HIS A 66 1.95 11.34 1.26
C HIS A 66 2.07 12.79 1.80
N ASP A 67 0.98 13.57 1.81
CA ASP A 67 0.92 14.95 2.31
C ASP A 67 0.43 15.06 3.77
N GLY A 68 0.13 13.93 4.42
CA GLY A 68 -0.36 13.84 5.79
C GLY A 68 -1.87 13.97 5.95
N LYS A 69 -2.65 14.06 4.86
CA LYS A 69 -4.11 14.25 4.95
C LYS A 69 -4.83 13.06 5.59
N LEU A 70 -4.40 11.83 5.30
CA LEU A 70 -4.98 10.63 5.93
C LEU A 70 -4.73 10.61 7.44
N ALA A 71 -3.50 10.88 7.87
CA ALA A 71 -3.17 11.09 9.27
C ALA A 71 -4.04 12.19 9.91
N TRP A 72 -4.26 13.31 9.20
CA TRP A 72 -5.10 14.41 9.68
C TRP A 72 -6.54 13.97 9.92
N ASP A 73 -7.14 13.24 8.97
CA ASP A 73 -8.50 12.72 9.09
C ASP A 73 -8.62 11.73 10.26
N ILE A 74 -7.62 10.84 10.43
CA ILE A 74 -7.61 9.85 11.50
C ILE A 74 -7.49 10.52 12.87
N LEU A 75 -6.49 11.37 13.05
CA LEU A 75 -6.25 12.07 14.32
C LEU A 75 -7.39 13.03 14.66
N GLY A 76 -7.95 13.72 13.65
CA GLY A 76 -9.11 14.58 13.81
C GLY A 76 -10.32 13.82 14.34
N TRP A 77 -10.64 12.68 13.71
CA TRP A 77 -11.77 11.85 14.14
C TRP A 77 -11.56 11.30 15.56
N LEU A 78 -10.36 10.80 15.88
CA LEU A 78 -10.04 10.29 17.22
C LEU A 78 -10.16 11.38 18.29
N ARG A 79 -9.65 12.59 18.02
CA ARG A 79 -9.75 13.73 18.95
C ARG A 79 -11.19 14.10 19.26
N GLU A 80 -12.06 14.07 18.25
CA GLU A 80 -13.48 14.44 18.40
C GLU A 80 -14.31 13.32 19.04
N HIS A 81 -14.15 12.07 18.60
CA HIS A 81 -15.07 10.97 18.94
C HIS A 81 -14.54 10.04 20.02
N ARG A 82 -13.23 10.00 20.24
CA ARG A 82 -12.55 9.11 21.20
C ARG A 82 -11.44 9.87 21.96
N PRO A 83 -11.72 10.99 22.63
CA PRO A 83 -10.70 11.86 23.24
C PRO A 83 -9.80 11.13 24.24
N ALA A 84 -10.34 10.20 25.04
CA ALA A 84 -9.55 9.41 25.98
C ALA A 84 -8.53 8.48 25.27
N LEU A 85 -8.89 7.94 24.10
CA LEU A 85 -7.97 7.15 23.27
C LEU A 85 -6.95 8.06 22.58
N PHE A 86 -7.40 9.19 22.03
CA PHE A 86 -6.54 10.18 21.40
C PHE A 86 -5.40 10.64 22.33
N GLU A 87 -5.65 10.73 23.64
CA GLU A 87 -4.58 11.08 24.58
C GLU A 87 -3.44 10.07 24.65
N ARG A 88 -3.73 8.79 24.41
CA ARG A 88 -2.77 7.68 24.46
C ARG A 88 -2.12 7.39 23.12
N VAL A 89 -2.73 7.83 22.02
CA VAL A 89 -2.24 7.60 20.66
C VAL A 89 -0.98 8.42 20.41
N GLU A 90 0.03 7.73 19.87
CA GLU A 90 1.18 8.35 19.21
C GLU A 90 1.12 7.94 17.74
N TYR A 91 1.15 8.93 16.85
CA TYR A 91 1.09 8.72 15.41
C TYR A 91 2.49 8.79 14.82
N CYS A 92 2.98 7.67 14.31
CA CYS A 92 4.30 7.57 13.69
C CYS A 92 4.14 7.52 12.17
N ILE A 93 4.85 8.37 11.45
CA ILE A 93 4.92 8.32 9.99
C ILE A 93 6.29 7.81 9.57
N ILE A 94 6.33 6.73 8.80
CA ILE A 94 7.55 6.24 8.14
C ILE A 94 7.66 6.96 6.80
N GLU A 95 8.61 7.89 6.72
CA GLU A 95 8.86 8.73 5.55
C GLU A 95 10.36 9.02 5.42
N PRO A 96 11.07 8.38 4.48
CA PRO A 96 12.48 8.66 4.26
C PRO A 96 12.72 10.06 3.64
N SER A 97 11.80 10.61 2.86
CA SER A 97 12.01 11.89 2.16
C SER A 97 11.92 13.09 3.13
N PRO A 98 12.99 13.87 3.33
CA PRO A 98 12.93 15.09 4.16
C PRO A 98 11.93 16.11 3.63
N ARG A 99 11.75 16.15 2.31
CA ARG A 99 10.81 17.04 1.62
C ARG A 99 9.37 16.72 1.99
N ARG A 100 8.98 15.44 1.93
CA ARG A 100 7.63 14.98 2.33
C ARG A 100 7.38 15.19 3.81
N ARG A 101 8.39 14.95 4.66
CA ARG A 101 8.30 15.26 6.10
C ARG A 101 7.96 16.72 6.36
N ALA A 102 8.53 17.66 5.60
CA ALA A 102 8.22 19.08 5.72
C ALA A 102 6.75 19.39 5.35
N TRP A 103 6.22 18.77 4.29
CA TRP A 103 4.80 18.91 3.92
C TRP A 103 3.87 18.35 4.99
N GLN A 104 4.13 17.13 5.44
CA GLN A 104 3.36 16.45 6.48
C GLN A 104 3.39 17.24 7.79
N THR A 105 4.55 17.81 8.16
CA THR A 105 4.70 18.66 9.37
C THR A 105 3.78 19.89 9.29
N LYS A 106 3.70 20.53 8.12
CA LYS A 106 2.78 21.66 7.90
C LYS A 106 1.31 21.22 7.98
N THR A 107 0.95 20.11 7.34
CA THR A 107 -0.44 19.58 7.37
C THR A 107 -0.87 19.21 8.80
N LEU A 108 0.05 18.67 9.59
CA LEU A 108 -0.22 18.08 10.90
C LEU A 108 0.16 18.98 12.09
N GLU A 109 0.52 20.24 11.84
CA GLU A 109 0.97 21.19 12.87
C GLU A 109 0.01 21.27 14.07
N SER A 110 -1.31 21.21 13.82
CA SER A 110 -2.34 21.27 14.85
C SER A 110 -2.38 20.07 15.82
N PHE A 111 -1.63 19.00 15.54
CA PHE A 111 -1.51 17.82 16.41
C PHE A 111 -0.22 17.83 17.25
N GLY A 112 0.67 18.79 17.03
CA GLY A 112 1.87 19.01 17.84
C GLY A 112 2.69 17.74 18.07
N THR A 113 2.97 17.42 19.33
CA THR A 113 3.80 16.28 19.73
C THR A 113 3.14 14.91 19.57
N LYS A 114 1.90 14.83 19.06
CA LYS A 114 1.24 13.55 18.78
C LYS A 114 1.82 12.86 17.56
N VAL A 115 2.48 13.59 16.66
CA VAL A 115 3.04 13.06 15.42
C VAL A 115 4.56 12.99 15.51
N ARG A 116 5.12 11.84 15.10
CA ARG A 116 6.55 11.59 15.01
C ARG A 116 6.89 11.03 13.63
N TRP A 117 8.00 11.49 13.06
CA TRP A 117 8.52 10.95 11.81
C TRP A 117 9.69 10.01 12.05
N LEU A 118 9.68 8.89 11.34
CA LEU A 118 10.72 7.85 11.33
C LEU A 118 11.27 7.71 9.91
N SER A 119 12.56 7.39 9.79
CA SER A 119 13.17 7.12 8.47
C SER A 119 12.74 5.78 7.88
N ASP A 120 12.52 4.80 8.74
CA ASP A 120 12.27 3.41 8.38
C ASP A 120 11.67 2.64 9.58
N LEU A 121 11.28 1.38 9.35
CA LEU A 121 10.71 0.49 10.37
C LEU A 121 11.69 0.16 11.51
N SER A 122 13.00 0.19 11.29
CA SER A 122 13.98 -0.16 12.33
C SER A 122 14.07 0.91 13.43
N ALA A 123 13.68 2.15 13.10
CA ALA A 123 13.56 3.25 14.05
C ALA A 123 12.33 3.12 14.96
N LEU A 124 11.40 2.20 14.66
CA LEU A 124 10.31 1.85 15.56
C LEU A 124 10.91 1.05 16.72
N ALA A 125 10.98 1.67 17.91
CA ALA A 125 11.38 0.92 19.09
C ALA A 125 10.43 -0.27 19.24
N ARG A 126 10.98 -1.46 19.50
CA ARG A 126 10.19 -2.60 19.94
C ARG A 126 9.61 -2.26 21.30
N HIS A 127 8.48 -1.56 21.28
CA HIS A 127 7.72 -1.32 22.47
C HIS A 127 7.16 -2.67 22.90
N ASP A 128 7.35 -2.98 24.18
CA ASP A 128 6.49 -3.96 24.86
C ASP A 128 5.11 -3.32 25.00
N ALA A 129 4.47 -3.11 23.85
CA ALA A 129 3.18 -2.47 23.73
C ALA A 129 2.16 -3.50 24.21
N ALA A 130 2.03 -3.63 25.53
CA ALA A 130 0.98 -4.44 26.14
C ALA A 130 -0.43 -4.02 25.66
N GLY A 131 -0.56 -2.81 25.09
CA GLY A 131 -1.78 -2.31 24.44
C GLY A 131 -1.88 -2.55 22.92
N GLY A 132 -0.91 -3.24 22.32
CA GLY A 132 -0.82 -3.46 20.88
C GLY A 132 -0.40 -2.22 20.09
N GLN A 133 -0.05 -2.44 18.82
CA GLN A 133 0.24 -1.38 17.84
C GLN A 133 -0.54 -1.62 16.55
N ILE A 134 -0.75 -0.56 15.78
CA ILE A 134 -1.31 -0.64 14.43
C ILE A 134 -0.24 -0.14 13.48
N ILE A 135 0.18 -0.96 12.54
CA ILE A 135 0.97 -0.52 11.39
C ILE A 135 0.07 -0.60 10.16
N PHE A 136 0.06 0.43 9.32
CA PHE A 136 -0.69 0.39 8.09
C PHE A 136 -0.04 1.17 6.94
N ALA A 137 -0.47 0.85 5.74
CA ALA A 137 -0.11 1.58 4.52
C ALA A 137 -1.34 1.71 3.59
N ASN A 138 -1.38 2.78 2.80
CA ASN A 138 -2.36 2.97 1.74
C ASN A 138 -1.63 3.35 0.46
N GLU A 139 -1.73 2.54 -0.60
CA GLU A 139 -1.09 2.80 -1.90
C GLU A 139 0.42 2.99 -1.73
N LEU A 140 1.06 2.00 -1.12
CA LEU A 140 2.50 1.99 -0.86
C LEU A 140 3.20 0.86 -1.59
N LEU A 141 2.60 -0.33 -1.59
CA LEU A 141 3.24 -1.55 -2.07
C LEU A 141 3.25 -1.60 -3.60
N ASP A 142 2.27 -0.98 -4.27
CA ASP A 142 2.23 -0.87 -5.74
C ASP A 142 3.34 0.02 -6.33
N ALA A 143 3.79 1.01 -5.56
CA ALA A 143 4.88 1.91 -5.90
C ALA A 143 6.26 1.29 -5.66
N MET A 144 6.35 0.20 -4.89
CA MET A 144 7.63 -0.43 -4.58
C MET A 144 8.28 -1.05 -5.82
N PRO A 145 9.61 -0.99 -5.95
CA PRO A 145 10.33 -1.51 -7.12
C PRO A 145 10.04 -2.99 -7.40
N VAL A 146 9.76 -3.30 -8.66
CA VAL A 146 9.53 -4.66 -9.13
C VAL A 146 10.57 -5.12 -10.14
N HIS A 147 10.76 -6.43 -10.22
CA HIS A 147 11.42 -7.10 -11.33
C HIS A 147 10.37 -7.58 -12.33
N ARG A 148 10.60 -7.33 -13.62
CA ARG A 148 9.71 -7.74 -14.71
C ARG A 148 10.25 -9.00 -15.36
N LEU A 149 9.52 -10.10 -15.28
CA LEU A 149 9.94 -11.42 -15.73
C LEU A 149 9.10 -11.88 -16.92
N GLY A 150 9.76 -12.39 -17.96
CA GLY A 150 9.14 -12.98 -19.15
C GLY A 150 9.25 -14.51 -19.16
N TRP A 151 8.25 -15.18 -19.71
CA TRP A 151 8.22 -16.64 -19.88
C TRP A 151 8.70 -17.03 -21.28
N ASP A 152 9.70 -17.91 -21.37
CA ASP A 152 10.10 -18.58 -22.61
C ASP A 152 9.46 -19.97 -22.65
N ALA A 153 8.39 -20.12 -23.44
CA ALA A 153 7.61 -21.35 -23.48
C ALA A 153 8.39 -22.52 -24.11
N THR A 154 9.36 -22.21 -24.99
CA THR A 154 10.19 -23.24 -25.64
C THR A 154 11.20 -23.81 -24.67
N LYS A 155 11.88 -22.95 -23.89
CA LYS A 155 12.87 -23.36 -22.88
C LYS A 155 12.23 -23.75 -21.55
N ARG A 156 10.92 -23.49 -21.38
CA ARG A 156 10.18 -23.60 -20.11
C ARG A 156 10.90 -22.88 -18.97
N ALA A 157 11.32 -21.65 -19.23
CA ALA A 157 12.15 -20.90 -18.30
C ALA A 157 11.74 -19.43 -18.24
N TRP A 158 11.78 -18.87 -17.04
CA TRP A 158 11.68 -17.44 -16.83
C TRP A 158 12.98 -16.74 -17.21
N PHE A 159 12.86 -15.53 -17.76
CA PHE A 159 13.96 -14.60 -17.99
C PHE A 159 13.58 -13.22 -17.46
N GLU A 160 14.56 -12.34 -17.25
CA GLU A 160 14.30 -10.99 -16.77
C GLU A 160 14.34 -9.96 -17.89
N TRP A 161 13.44 -8.98 -17.83
CA TRP A 161 13.47 -7.78 -18.64
C TRP A 161 14.25 -6.68 -17.90
N GLY A 162 15.36 -6.25 -18.48
CA GLY A 162 16.12 -5.07 -18.07
C GLY A 162 15.81 -3.86 -18.94
N VAL A 163 16.43 -2.73 -18.59
CA VAL A 163 16.35 -1.48 -19.35
C VAL A 163 17.69 -1.20 -20.01
N GLY A 164 17.70 -1.15 -21.35
CA GLY A 164 18.84 -0.75 -22.16
C GLY A 164 18.67 0.67 -22.71
N LEU A 165 19.71 1.18 -23.38
CA LEU A 165 19.68 2.47 -24.08
C LEU A 165 19.92 2.24 -25.58
N SER A 166 18.99 2.69 -26.42
CA SER A 166 19.11 2.63 -27.88
C SER A 166 18.59 3.93 -28.49
N GLU A 167 19.34 4.52 -29.42
CA GLU A 167 18.96 5.77 -30.11
C GLU A 167 18.50 6.88 -29.12
N ASN A 168 19.20 7.01 -27.99
CA ASN A 168 18.90 7.98 -26.93
C ASN A 168 17.51 7.79 -26.27
N ARG A 169 16.94 6.58 -26.33
CA ARG A 169 15.71 6.18 -25.66
C ARG A 169 15.92 4.92 -24.83
N PHE A 170 15.23 4.82 -23.70
CA PHE A 170 15.21 3.60 -22.91
C PHE A 170 14.37 2.53 -23.61
N VAL A 171 14.86 1.30 -23.65
CA VAL A 171 14.21 0.17 -24.31
C VAL A 171 14.25 -1.05 -23.41
N TRP A 172 13.24 -1.92 -23.53
CA TRP A 172 13.26 -3.22 -22.88
C TRP A 172 14.32 -4.11 -23.51
N GLN A 173 15.13 -4.75 -22.67
CA GLN A 173 16.18 -5.66 -23.09
C GLN A 173 16.04 -6.98 -22.32
N ARG A 174 16.00 -8.09 -23.05
CA ARG A 174 16.04 -9.43 -22.46
C ARG A 174 17.42 -9.66 -21.83
N LEU A 175 17.44 -9.92 -20.53
CA LEU A 175 18.66 -10.28 -19.81
C LEU A 175 18.92 -11.78 -19.99
N ASN A 176 20.13 -12.12 -20.44
CA ASN A 176 20.49 -13.49 -20.82
C ASN A 176 20.87 -14.39 -19.64
N GLN A 177 20.95 -13.84 -18.43
CA GLN A 177 21.21 -14.58 -17.20
C GLN A 177 20.23 -14.14 -16.13
N VAL A 178 19.36 -15.05 -15.68
CA VAL A 178 18.88 -14.99 -14.30
C VAL A 178 20.04 -15.61 -13.50
N ALA A 179 20.74 -14.82 -12.69
CA ALA A 179 22.00 -15.22 -12.04
C ALA A 179 21.90 -16.57 -11.29
N GLU A 180 23.03 -17.27 -11.12
CA GLU A 180 23.13 -18.46 -10.25
C GLU A 180 22.69 -18.07 -8.82
N ASN A 181 21.61 -18.67 -8.32
CA ASN A 181 20.67 -18.18 -7.28
C ASN A 181 19.59 -17.22 -7.80
N SER A 182 18.77 -17.72 -8.73
CA SER A 182 17.86 -16.91 -9.52
C SER A 182 16.81 -16.18 -8.67
N LEU A 183 16.47 -14.93 -9.03
CA LEU A 183 15.33 -14.19 -8.46
C LEU A 183 14.03 -15.01 -8.45
N VAL A 184 13.90 -15.88 -9.46
CA VAL A 184 12.78 -16.81 -9.63
C VAL A 184 12.73 -17.84 -8.50
N GLU A 185 13.86 -18.51 -8.20
CA GLU A 185 13.96 -19.52 -7.12
C GLU A 185 13.58 -18.98 -5.73
N ARG A 186 13.84 -17.69 -5.49
CA ARG A 186 13.55 -17.03 -4.21
C ARG A 186 12.16 -16.40 -4.14
N SER A 187 11.40 -16.49 -5.22
CA SER A 187 10.06 -15.91 -5.33
C SER A 187 8.97 -16.98 -5.33
N TRP A 188 7.73 -16.54 -5.21
CA TRP A 188 6.56 -17.41 -5.35
C TRP A 188 6.46 -18.12 -6.72
N LEU A 189 7.21 -17.68 -7.74
CA LEU A 189 7.27 -18.34 -9.05
C LEU A 189 7.87 -19.74 -8.98
N ALA A 190 8.78 -19.98 -8.04
CA ALA A 190 9.41 -21.29 -7.85
C ALA A 190 8.43 -22.38 -7.41
N ALA A 191 7.30 -21.98 -6.83
CA ALA A 191 6.27 -22.88 -6.31
C ALA A 191 5.10 -23.07 -7.28
N LEU A 192 5.19 -22.58 -8.52
CA LEU A 192 4.09 -22.72 -9.48
C LEU A 192 3.94 -24.17 -9.95
N PRO A 193 2.69 -24.68 -10.07
CA PRO A 193 2.44 -26.01 -10.62
C PRO A 193 2.89 -26.14 -12.07
N GLU A 194 3.42 -27.31 -12.43
CA GLU A 194 3.89 -27.61 -13.78
C GLU A 194 2.76 -27.57 -14.82
N GLU A 195 1.54 -27.89 -14.40
CA GLU A 195 0.33 -27.79 -15.22
C GLU A 195 0.06 -26.35 -15.64
N LEU A 196 0.27 -25.38 -14.73
CA LEU A 196 0.10 -23.96 -15.04
C LEU A 196 1.21 -23.47 -15.97
N LEU A 197 2.46 -23.84 -15.69
CA LEU A 197 3.60 -23.48 -16.55
C LEU A 197 3.44 -24.02 -17.97
N SER A 198 2.77 -25.16 -18.14
CA SER A 198 2.53 -25.78 -19.45
C SER A 198 1.55 -25.01 -20.35
N VAL A 199 0.71 -24.13 -19.77
CA VAL A 199 -0.33 -23.38 -20.50
C VAL A 199 -0.02 -21.89 -20.61
N LEU A 200 1.05 -21.39 -19.99
CA LEU A 200 1.47 -20.00 -20.13
C LEU A 200 1.93 -19.71 -21.57
N PRO A 201 1.43 -18.64 -22.21
CA PRO A 201 1.84 -18.30 -23.56
C PRO A 201 3.29 -17.83 -23.61
N ASP A 202 3.95 -18.02 -24.76
CA ASP A 202 5.30 -17.49 -24.97
C ASP A 202 5.32 -15.96 -24.80
N GLY A 203 6.35 -15.46 -24.13
CA GLY A 203 6.49 -14.04 -23.82
C GLY A 203 5.56 -13.54 -22.70
N TYR A 204 4.84 -14.41 -21.99
CA TYR A 204 4.01 -14.01 -20.84
C TYR A 204 4.84 -13.22 -19.83
N VAL A 205 4.32 -12.09 -19.37
CA VAL A 205 5.02 -11.21 -18.44
C VAL A 205 4.33 -11.14 -17.09
N VAL A 206 5.13 -11.15 -16.04
CA VAL A 206 4.70 -10.93 -14.67
C VAL A 206 5.71 -10.08 -13.90
N GLU A 207 5.24 -9.38 -12.88
CA GLU A 207 6.09 -8.65 -11.94
C GLU A 207 6.21 -9.42 -10.61
N ILE A 208 7.41 -9.38 -10.03
CA ILE A 208 7.65 -9.77 -8.63
C ILE A 208 8.19 -8.56 -7.87
N SER A 209 7.80 -8.41 -6.61
CA SER A 209 8.24 -7.28 -5.76
C SER A 209 8.88 -7.80 -4.47
N PRO A 210 10.17 -8.22 -4.53
CA PRO A 210 10.90 -8.59 -3.32
C PRO A 210 10.94 -7.46 -2.29
N ALA A 211 10.95 -6.19 -2.74
CA ALA A 211 10.90 -5.02 -1.89
C ALA A 211 9.60 -4.96 -1.06
N ALA A 212 8.43 -5.20 -1.68
CA ALA A 212 7.15 -5.23 -0.97
C ALA A 212 7.03 -6.40 -0.01
N GLU A 213 7.46 -7.60 -0.43
CA GLU A 213 7.47 -8.79 0.42
C GLU A 213 8.39 -8.59 1.64
N GLN A 214 9.59 -8.03 1.43
CA GLN A 214 10.55 -7.74 2.49
C GLN A 214 10.00 -6.69 3.47
N TRP A 215 9.49 -5.57 2.95
CA TRP A 215 8.93 -4.49 3.78
C TRP A 215 7.79 -5.02 4.66
N TRP A 216 6.88 -5.81 4.08
CA TRP A 216 5.77 -6.42 4.82
C TRP A 216 6.26 -7.39 5.89
N SER A 217 7.27 -8.20 5.58
CA SER A 217 7.89 -9.13 6.52
C SER A 217 8.60 -8.40 7.68
N GLU A 218 9.27 -7.29 7.41
CA GLU A 218 9.89 -6.43 8.43
C GLU A 218 8.83 -5.77 9.33
N ALA A 219 7.75 -5.23 8.75
CA ALA A 219 6.64 -4.66 9.49
C ALA A 219 6.01 -5.72 10.40
N ALA A 220 5.75 -6.92 9.88
CA ALA A 220 5.27 -8.06 10.65
C ALA A 220 6.19 -8.43 11.83
N ARG A 221 7.51 -8.47 11.62
CA ARG A 221 8.48 -8.76 12.70
C ARG A 221 8.53 -7.66 13.76
N SER A 222 8.24 -6.41 13.39
CA SER A 222 8.24 -5.29 14.34
C SER A 222 7.03 -5.27 15.29
N ILE A 223 5.94 -5.96 14.94
CA ILE A 223 4.73 -6.05 15.77
C ILE A 223 4.95 -7.04 16.90
N ALA A 224 4.97 -6.60 18.15
CA ALA A 224 4.93 -7.52 19.29
C ALA A 224 3.53 -8.11 19.46
N SER A 225 2.52 -7.24 19.45
CA SER A 225 1.08 -7.55 19.43
C SER A 225 0.35 -6.43 18.67
N GLY A 226 -0.72 -6.76 17.95
CA GLY A 226 -1.53 -5.81 17.20
C GLY A 226 -1.67 -6.13 15.72
N TRP A 227 -1.89 -5.12 14.89
CA TRP A 227 -2.39 -5.28 13.51
C TRP A 227 -1.45 -4.70 12.46
N LEU A 228 -1.44 -5.35 11.30
CA LEU A 228 -0.87 -4.87 10.06
C LEU A 228 -1.98 -4.77 9.02
N LEU A 229 -2.14 -3.60 8.40
CA LEU A 229 -3.21 -3.32 7.44
C LEU A 229 -2.64 -2.68 6.17
N THR A 230 -3.12 -3.10 5.00
CA THR A 230 -2.85 -2.36 3.76
C THR A 230 -4.06 -2.26 2.87
N PHE A 231 -4.16 -1.13 2.17
CA PHE A 231 -5.03 -0.92 1.02
C PHE A 231 -4.19 -0.68 -0.21
N ASP A 232 -4.37 -1.52 -1.23
CA ASP A 232 -3.58 -1.39 -2.44
C ASP A 232 -4.27 -2.02 -3.66
N TYR A 233 -3.82 -1.65 -4.86
CA TYR A 233 -4.26 -2.26 -6.09
C TYR A 233 -3.59 -3.61 -6.27
N GLY A 234 -4.38 -4.67 -6.46
CA GLY A 234 -3.75 -5.97 -6.58
C GLY A 234 -4.68 -7.15 -6.75
N PHE A 235 -4.00 -8.29 -6.86
CA PHE A 235 -4.57 -9.58 -7.21
C PHE A 235 -4.01 -10.65 -6.30
N THR A 236 -4.72 -11.78 -6.18
CA THR A 236 -4.10 -13.04 -5.75
C THR A 236 -3.12 -13.53 -6.82
N THR A 237 -2.22 -14.46 -6.48
CA THR A 237 -1.33 -15.10 -7.48
C THR A 237 -2.13 -15.69 -8.64
N GLU A 238 -3.24 -16.39 -8.36
CA GLU A 238 -4.11 -16.95 -9.41
C GLU A 238 -4.73 -15.86 -10.29
N GLU A 239 -5.24 -14.80 -9.68
CA GLU A 239 -5.81 -13.68 -10.42
C GLU A 239 -4.75 -12.97 -11.27
N LEU A 240 -3.50 -12.85 -10.79
CA LEU A 240 -2.37 -12.25 -11.51
C LEU A 240 -1.98 -13.08 -12.74
N LEU A 241 -1.95 -14.41 -12.59
CA LEU A 241 -1.52 -15.38 -13.61
C LEU A 241 -2.58 -15.71 -14.67
N ARG A 242 -3.74 -15.03 -14.68
CA ARG A 242 -4.76 -15.26 -15.70
C ARG A 242 -4.18 -15.10 -17.12
N PRO A 243 -4.51 -16.00 -18.07
CA PRO A 243 -3.93 -15.98 -19.42
C PRO A 243 -4.19 -14.69 -20.21
N GLU A 244 -5.27 -13.97 -19.90
CA GLU A 244 -5.60 -12.70 -20.55
C GLU A 244 -4.60 -11.59 -20.20
N ARG A 245 -3.88 -11.71 -19.08
CA ARG A 245 -2.92 -10.71 -18.59
C ARG A 245 -1.49 -11.04 -18.97
N ARG A 246 -1.29 -11.21 -20.27
CA ARG A 246 0.00 -11.57 -20.87
C ARG A 246 1.08 -10.49 -20.76
N GLU A 247 0.73 -9.23 -20.51
CA GLU A 247 1.67 -8.10 -20.46
C GLU A 247 2.07 -7.69 -19.04
N GLY A 248 1.63 -8.43 -18.03
CA GLY A 248 1.81 -8.09 -16.63
C GLY A 248 0.91 -6.93 -16.19
N THR A 249 1.36 -6.20 -15.18
CA THR A 249 0.60 -5.16 -14.49
C THR A 249 1.35 -3.85 -14.36
N LEU A 250 2.64 -3.83 -14.71
CA LEU A 250 3.45 -2.62 -14.69
C LEU A 250 2.84 -1.57 -15.63
N ARG A 251 2.61 -0.38 -15.10
CA ARG A 251 1.98 0.72 -15.83
C ARG A 251 2.53 2.05 -15.36
N SER A 252 2.34 3.06 -16.20
CA SER A 252 2.68 4.43 -15.84
C SER A 252 1.48 5.35 -15.92
N TYR A 253 1.47 6.37 -15.05
CA TYR A 253 0.44 7.39 -15.01
C TYR A 253 1.05 8.78 -15.09
N ARG A 254 0.37 9.67 -15.84
CA ARG A 254 0.67 11.10 -15.88
C ARG A 254 -0.63 11.86 -16.00
N GLN A 255 -0.90 12.80 -15.10
CA GLN A 255 -2.11 13.63 -15.07
C GLN A 255 -3.40 12.79 -15.17
N HIS A 256 -3.52 11.76 -14.31
CA HIS A 256 -4.64 10.81 -14.27
C HIS A 256 -4.86 9.98 -15.55
N ARG A 257 -3.89 9.93 -16.47
CA ARG A 257 -3.98 9.14 -17.70
C ARG A 257 -2.94 8.04 -17.73
N LEU A 258 -3.39 6.87 -18.16
CA LEU A 258 -2.52 5.74 -18.44
C LEU A 258 -1.56 6.12 -19.57
N VAL A 259 -0.26 6.04 -19.29
CA VAL A 259 0.81 6.18 -20.28
C VAL A 259 1.28 4.77 -20.65
N PRO A 260 1.19 4.37 -21.93
CA PRO A 260 1.57 3.01 -22.34
C PRO A 260 3.05 2.72 -22.19
N ASP A 261 3.92 3.72 -22.39
CA ASP A 261 5.37 3.56 -22.33
C ASP A 261 5.94 3.95 -20.97
N VAL A 262 6.19 2.93 -20.14
CA VAL A 262 6.77 3.06 -18.81
C VAL A 262 8.19 3.64 -18.83
N LEU A 263 8.91 3.51 -19.95
CA LEU A 263 10.32 3.90 -20.08
C LEU A 263 10.52 5.32 -20.66
N ALA A 264 9.46 5.96 -21.17
CA ALA A 264 9.55 7.19 -21.94
C ALA A 264 10.11 8.39 -21.15
N ASP A 265 9.57 8.64 -19.94
CA ASP A 265 9.82 9.87 -19.19
C ASP A 265 10.15 9.58 -17.70
N PRO A 266 11.27 8.92 -17.38
CA PRO A 266 11.62 8.59 -15.99
C PRO A 266 11.66 9.85 -15.11
N GLY A 267 11.04 9.76 -13.93
CA GLY A 267 10.92 10.89 -13.01
C GLY A 267 9.80 11.87 -13.32
N LYS A 268 9.11 11.77 -14.46
CA LYS A 268 7.99 12.68 -14.81
C LYS A 268 6.64 11.96 -14.94
N GLN A 269 6.63 10.67 -14.68
CA GLN A 269 5.44 9.85 -14.63
C GLN A 269 5.58 8.89 -13.47
N ASP A 270 4.45 8.55 -12.88
CA ASP A 270 4.40 7.50 -11.90
C ASP A 270 4.54 6.14 -12.56
N ILE A 271 5.03 5.17 -11.80
CA ILE A 271 5.18 3.79 -12.24
C ILE A 271 4.70 2.91 -11.11
N THR A 272 3.63 2.14 -11.37
CA THR A 272 3.07 1.20 -10.40
C THR A 272 2.94 -0.18 -11.00
N ALA A 273 2.95 -1.20 -10.14
CA ALA A 273 2.60 -2.58 -10.48
C ALA A 273 1.57 -3.09 -9.48
N HIS A 274 0.69 -3.99 -9.91
CA HIS A 274 -0.30 -4.53 -8.98
C HIS A 274 0.38 -5.43 -7.95
N VAL A 275 -0.04 -5.27 -6.70
CA VAL A 275 0.43 -6.06 -5.57
C VAL A 275 -0.04 -7.50 -5.73
N ASN A 276 0.88 -8.45 -5.58
CA ASN A 276 0.52 -9.85 -5.38
C ASN A 276 0.17 -10.07 -3.90
N PHE A 277 -1.10 -9.99 -3.56
CA PHE A 277 -1.58 -10.13 -2.19
C PHE A 277 -1.36 -11.53 -1.61
N SER A 278 -1.28 -12.57 -2.44
CA SER A 278 -0.93 -13.91 -1.95
C SER A 278 0.52 -13.93 -1.44
N ALA A 279 1.45 -13.29 -2.16
CA ALA A 279 2.85 -13.19 -1.72
C ALA A 279 2.99 -12.34 -0.45
N ILE A 280 2.30 -11.19 -0.38
CA ILE A 280 2.28 -10.33 0.82
C ILE A 280 1.68 -11.06 2.03
N GLN A 281 0.56 -11.75 1.84
CA GLN A 281 -0.06 -12.56 2.88
C GLN A 281 0.90 -13.62 3.42
N SER A 282 1.53 -14.40 2.52
CA SER A 282 2.51 -15.43 2.89
C SER A 282 3.74 -14.84 3.58
N ALA A 283 4.23 -13.67 3.17
CA ALA A 283 5.36 -13.00 3.82
C ALA A 283 5.07 -12.62 5.28
N GLY A 284 3.84 -12.16 5.57
CA GLY A 284 3.40 -11.87 6.93
C GLY A 284 3.16 -13.14 7.76
N GLU A 285 2.57 -14.18 7.18
CA GLU A 285 2.34 -15.48 7.85
C GLU A 285 3.66 -16.17 8.19
N ALA A 286 4.63 -16.17 7.27
CA ALA A 286 5.98 -16.69 7.51
C ALA A 286 6.74 -15.89 8.59
N ALA A 287 6.39 -14.62 8.78
CA ALA A 287 6.91 -13.79 9.86
C ALA A 287 6.16 -13.99 11.19
N GLY A 288 5.12 -14.83 11.24
CA GLY A 288 4.35 -15.15 12.45
C GLY A 288 3.13 -14.26 12.69
N LEU A 289 2.57 -13.65 11.65
CA LEU A 289 1.21 -13.08 11.73
C LEU A 289 0.15 -14.13 11.36
N THR A 290 -1.09 -13.86 11.73
CA THR A 290 -2.27 -14.59 11.26
C THR A 290 -3.11 -13.66 10.39
N THR A 291 -3.58 -14.15 9.24
CA THR A 291 -4.48 -13.38 8.36
C THR A 291 -5.90 -13.35 8.92
N GLU A 292 -6.38 -12.17 9.32
CA GLU A 292 -7.75 -12.00 9.81
C GLU A 292 -8.73 -11.78 8.65
N SER A 293 -8.35 -11.02 7.63
CA SER A 293 -9.20 -10.76 6.47
C SER A 293 -8.41 -10.38 5.22
N PHE A 294 -8.89 -10.82 4.07
CA PHE A 294 -8.50 -10.35 2.74
C PHE A 294 -9.75 -10.18 1.89
N GLU A 295 -10.09 -8.95 1.52
CA GLU A 295 -11.31 -8.64 0.77
C GLU A 295 -11.17 -7.41 -0.12
N VAL A 296 -12.13 -7.17 -1.01
CA VAL A 296 -12.21 -5.89 -1.74
C VAL A 296 -12.48 -4.72 -0.80
N GLN A 297 -11.87 -3.56 -1.08
CA GLN A 297 -12.03 -2.35 -0.29
C GLN A 297 -13.50 -1.99 -0.08
N GLY A 298 -14.33 -2.08 -1.11
CA GLY A 298 -15.74 -1.72 -1.00
C GLY A 298 -16.49 -2.55 0.05
N ARG A 299 -16.18 -3.85 0.15
CA ARG A 299 -16.78 -4.74 1.16
C ARG A 299 -16.23 -4.43 2.55
N PHE A 300 -14.92 -4.20 2.67
CA PHE A 300 -14.27 -3.84 3.93
C PHE A 300 -14.88 -2.56 4.51
N LEU A 301 -14.91 -1.48 3.72
CA LEU A 301 -15.44 -0.18 4.14
C LEU A 301 -16.94 -0.23 4.41
N THR A 302 -17.70 -1.04 3.68
CA THR A 302 -19.14 -1.23 3.96
C THR A 302 -19.37 -1.84 5.34
N LYS A 303 -18.58 -2.85 5.72
CA LYS A 303 -18.66 -3.44 7.07
C LYS A 303 -18.26 -2.44 8.17
N LEU A 304 -17.26 -1.60 7.92
CA LEU A 304 -16.86 -0.54 8.85
C LEU A 304 -17.98 0.47 9.03
N ALA A 305 -18.51 0.99 7.93
CA ALA A 305 -19.54 2.01 7.93
C ALA A 305 -20.83 1.52 8.59
N ALA A 306 -21.24 0.28 8.31
CA ALA A 306 -22.40 -0.33 8.96
C ALA A 306 -22.25 -0.38 10.49
N ARG A 307 -21.07 -0.76 11.00
CA ARG A 307 -20.78 -0.79 12.44
C ARG A 307 -20.75 0.62 13.04
N LEU A 308 -20.05 1.55 12.40
CA LEU A 308 -19.97 2.94 12.84
C LEU A 308 -21.36 3.56 12.95
N TRP A 309 -22.16 3.48 11.87
CA TRP A 309 -23.48 4.10 11.84
C TRP A 309 -24.47 3.42 12.77
N HIS A 310 -24.37 2.11 12.98
CA HIS A 310 -25.14 1.44 14.02
C HIS A 310 -24.84 2.02 15.42
N GLN A 311 -23.56 2.28 15.74
CA GLN A 311 -23.17 2.87 17.02
C GLN A 311 -23.56 4.35 17.15
N THR A 312 -23.62 5.11 16.06
CA THR A 312 -23.92 6.55 16.08
C THR A 312 -25.39 6.90 15.87
N GLY A 313 -26.29 5.91 15.89
CA GLY A 313 -27.74 6.13 15.78
C GLY A 313 -28.29 6.21 14.35
N GLY A 314 -27.66 5.54 13.39
CA GLY A 314 -28.13 5.39 12.01
C GLY A 314 -27.40 6.25 10.97
N THR A 315 -27.85 6.15 9.71
CA THR A 315 -27.31 6.88 8.55
C THR A 315 -27.91 8.27 8.36
N ASP A 316 -28.86 8.67 9.21
CA ASP A 316 -29.56 9.96 9.14
C ASP A 316 -28.61 11.14 9.39
N ARG A 317 -27.54 10.90 10.16
CA ARG A 317 -26.48 11.89 10.43
C ARG A 317 -25.45 12.01 9.32
N LEU A 318 -25.47 11.11 8.32
CA LEU A 318 -24.52 11.17 7.20
C LEU A 318 -24.95 12.27 6.22
N SER A 319 -24.10 13.27 6.05
CA SER A 319 -24.33 14.34 5.07
C SER A 319 -24.38 13.79 3.64
N GLU A 320 -24.97 14.54 2.71
CA GLU A 320 -24.95 14.18 1.29
C GLU A 320 -23.53 14.08 0.72
N ALA A 321 -22.62 14.91 1.22
CA ALA A 321 -21.19 14.79 0.89
C ALA A 321 -20.63 13.45 1.36
N GLY A 322 -20.91 13.05 2.62
CA GLY A 322 -20.49 11.75 3.15
C GLY A 322 -21.07 10.57 2.37
N ARG A 323 -22.34 10.64 1.94
CA ARG A 323 -22.96 9.61 1.08
C ARG A 323 -22.24 9.46 -0.25
N ARG A 324 -21.90 10.57 -0.91
CA ARG A 324 -21.16 10.57 -2.19
C ARG A 324 -19.73 10.04 -2.03
N GLN A 325 -19.05 10.40 -0.93
CA GLN A 325 -17.73 9.84 -0.61
C GLN A 325 -17.83 8.33 -0.42
N PHE A 326 -18.78 7.85 0.38
CA PHE A 326 -19.00 6.43 0.61
C PHE A 326 -19.27 5.67 -0.69
N GLN A 327 -20.15 6.19 -1.55
CA GLN A 327 -20.42 5.61 -2.87
C GLN A 327 -19.14 5.55 -3.72
N SER A 328 -18.34 6.62 -3.74
CA SER A 328 -17.10 6.65 -4.53
C SER A 328 -16.06 5.63 -4.04
N LEU A 329 -15.95 5.45 -2.72
CA LEU A 329 -15.04 4.51 -2.08
C LEU A 329 -15.46 3.03 -2.23
N THR A 330 -16.77 2.76 -2.36
CA THR A 330 -17.31 1.39 -2.30
C THR A 330 -17.88 0.87 -3.60
N HIS A 331 -18.22 1.74 -4.55
CA HIS A 331 -18.83 1.32 -5.81
C HIS A 331 -17.84 0.51 -6.66
N PRO A 332 -18.22 -0.66 -7.20
CA PRO A 332 -17.32 -1.53 -7.95
C PRO A 332 -16.69 -0.89 -9.18
N GLN A 333 -17.40 0.03 -9.84
CA GLN A 333 -16.88 0.76 -11.02
C GLN A 333 -15.91 1.91 -10.66
N ASN A 334 -15.76 2.22 -9.36
CA ASN A 334 -14.83 3.23 -8.86
C ASN A 334 -13.69 2.53 -8.09
N LEU A 335 -13.41 2.95 -6.86
CA LEU A 335 -12.33 2.39 -6.03
C LEU A 335 -12.73 1.07 -5.34
N GLY A 336 -14.02 0.73 -5.35
CA GLY A 336 -14.56 -0.35 -4.51
C GLY A 336 -14.07 -1.75 -4.87
N GLN A 337 -13.81 -2.04 -6.15
CA GLN A 337 -13.36 -3.36 -6.61
C GLN A 337 -11.86 -3.40 -6.95
N SER A 338 -11.29 -2.28 -7.40
CA SER A 338 -9.89 -2.21 -7.83
C SER A 338 -8.89 -2.31 -6.66
N PHE A 339 -9.32 -1.94 -5.45
CA PHE A 339 -8.52 -2.03 -4.24
C PHE A 339 -8.84 -3.28 -3.43
N ARG A 340 -7.82 -3.82 -2.79
CA ARG A 340 -7.96 -4.86 -1.76
C ARG A 340 -7.56 -4.31 -0.39
N ALA A 341 -8.16 -4.87 0.65
CA ALA A 341 -7.78 -4.67 2.03
C ALA A 341 -7.25 -6.00 2.58
N LEU A 342 -6.02 -6.00 3.10
CA LEU A 342 -5.43 -7.13 3.81
C LEU A 342 -5.18 -6.74 5.27
N VAL A 343 -5.74 -7.51 6.20
CA VAL A 343 -5.50 -7.39 7.64
C VAL A 343 -4.86 -8.65 8.16
N GLN A 344 -3.70 -8.48 8.80
CA GLN A 344 -3.03 -9.52 9.55
C GLN A 344 -2.77 -9.08 10.99
N ARG A 345 -2.61 -10.04 11.90
CA ARG A 345 -2.49 -9.78 13.33
C ARG A 345 -1.43 -10.63 14.01
N ARG A 346 -0.83 -10.09 15.08
CA ARG A 346 -0.15 -10.86 16.14
C ARG A 346 -0.89 -10.69 17.47
N GLY A 347 -1.04 -11.79 18.19
CA GLY A 347 -1.65 -11.84 19.53
C GLY A 347 -0.70 -11.29 20.58
#